data_AF-A0A843E4B5-F1
#
_entry.id   AF-A0A843E4B5-F1
#
_cell.length_a   1.000
_cell.length_b   1.000
_cell.length_c   1.000
_cell.angle_alpha   90.00
_cell.angle_beta   90.00
_cell.angle_gamma   90.00
#
_symmetry.space_group_name_H-M   'P 1'
#
loop_
_entity.id
_entity.type
_entity.pdbx_description
1 polymer ?
#
loop_
_entity_poly.entity_id
_entity_poly.type
_entity_poly.pdbx_seq_one_letter_code
_entity_poly.pdbx_strand_id
1 'polypeptide(L)'
;MVANVPKRTLNTLMNAISSGVVPRRGLEYIAVGRKKETQTFVNDLEETAEGGGAFRFISGRFGNGKSFMTQMVRNYAMDKGFVVMDADLAINRRITGSKGEGVNTYRELVKNTAYRTRPEGGAIEPILQEWSEKLCEELGGRDAADLEAIRHIVRKKTSGMSSMQYYRDFAAVLSQYVYGYLTDQEDDPSIRWLKGEYDLKSNVRKDLGVSTLIDESDWYEVIKLWTE
;
A
#
# COMPACT_ATOMS: atom_id res chain seq x y z
N MET A 1 24.68 14.28 21.79
CA MET A 1 23.87 13.37 22.62
C MET A 1 23.90 12.00 21.97
N VAL A 2 24.30 10.95 22.69
CA VAL A 2 24.20 9.58 22.17
C VAL A 2 22.72 9.23 22.13
N ALA A 3 22.16 9.05 20.93
CA ALA A 3 20.76 8.71 20.78
C ALA A 3 20.50 7.34 21.43
N ASN A 4 19.61 7.30 22.41
CA ASN A 4 19.25 6.04 23.07
C ASN A 4 18.36 5.23 22.13
N VAL A 5 18.94 4.24 21.44
CA VAL A 5 18.23 3.40 20.47
C VAL A 5 17.32 2.43 21.21
N PRO A 6 16.00 2.40 20.94
CA PRO A 6 15.09 1.43 21.56
C PRO A 6 15.55 -0.01 21.30
N LYS A 7 15.53 -0.87 22.32
CA LYS A 7 16.06 -2.25 22.25
C LYS A 7 15.52 -3.06 21.06
N ARG A 8 14.23 -2.92 20.75
CA ARG A 8 13.61 -3.58 19.57
C ARG A 8 14.24 -3.10 18.26
N THR A 9 14.39 -1.79 18.10
CA THR A 9 15.02 -1.17 16.93
C THR A 9 16.48 -1.59 16.81
N LEU A 10 17.23 -1.60 17.92
CA LEU A 10 18.62 -2.04 17.95
C LEU A 10 18.76 -3.50 17.50
N ASN A 11 17.90 -4.40 17.97
CA ASN A 11 17.93 -5.81 17.56
C ASN A 11 17.66 -5.97 16.04
N THR A 12 16.64 -5.28 15.50
CA THR A 12 16.35 -5.29 14.06
C THR A 12 17.54 -4.76 13.26
N LEU A 13 18.15 -3.67 13.72
CA LEU A 13 19.32 -3.06 13.09
C LEU A 13 20.52 -4.02 13.07
N MET A 14 20.86 -4.62 14.21
CA MET A 14 21.98 -5.55 14.32
C MET A 14 21.79 -6.78 13.44
N ASN A 15 20.59 -7.39 13.47
CA ASN A 15 20.29 -8.56 12.64
C ASN A 15 20.42 -8.27 11.14
N ALA A 16 19.94 -7.11 10.70
CA ALA A 16 20.02 -6.72 9.29
C ALA A 16 21.47 -6.49 8.85
N ILE A 17 22.24 -5.73 9.63
CA ILE A 17 23.65 -5.45 9.32
C ILE A 17 24.46 -6.74 9.30
N SER A 18 24.28 -7.62 10.29
CA SER A 18 24.99 -8.91 10.35
C SER A 18 24.67 -9.85 9.18
N SER A 19 23.50 -9.69 8.54
CA SER A 19 23.09 -10.46 7.36
C SER A 19 23.33 -9.73 6.03
N GLY A 20 23.92 -8.54 6.07
CA GLY A 20 24.22 -7.75 4.87
C GLY A 20 22.99 -7.16 4.18
N VAL A 21 21.86 -7.06 4.88
CA VAL A 21 20.60 -6.49 4.36
C VAL A 21 20.32 -5.13 4.97
N VAL A 22 19.50 -4.33 4.28
CA VAL A 22 19.09 -3.01 4.77
C VAL A 22 17.92 -3.19 5.74
N PRO A 23 17.99 -2.69 6.98
CA PRO A 23 16.91 -2.82 7.94
C PRO A 23 15.70 -1.97 7.56
N ARG A 24 14.49 -2.48 7.81
CA ARG A 24 13.23 -1.72 7.64
C ARG A 24 13.09 -0.58 8.66
N ARG A 25 13.69 -0.72 9.85
CA ARG A 25 13.58 0.24 10.98
C ARG A 25 14.95 0.59 11.57
N GLY A 26 15.09 1.80 12.07
CA GLY A 26 16.32 2.25 12.73
C GLY A 26 17.42 2.70 11.77
N LEU A 27 17.08 2.89 10.49
CA LEU A 27 17.98 3.42 9.48
C LEU A 27 18.52 4.80 9.84
N GLU A 28 17.68 5.62 10.47
CA GLU A 28 17.99 6.96 10.94
C GLU A 28 19.17 7.00 11.92
N TYR A 29 19.48 5.90 12.61
CA TYR A 29 20.61 5.81 13.55
C TYR A 29 21.95 5.51 12.86
N ILE A 30 21.93 5.01 11.62
CA ILE A 30 23.13 4.61 10.87
C ILE A 30 23.31 5.39 9.56
N ALA A 31 22.32 6.20 9.19
CA ALA A 31 22.38 7.06 8.02
C ALA A 31 23.43 8.16 8.21
N VAL A 32 24.49 8.11 7.40
CA VAL A 32 25.55 9.13 7.39
C VAL A 32 25.71 9.68 5.98
N GLY A 33 25.85 11.02 5.88
CA GLY A 33 26.00 11.71 4.60
C GLY A 33 24.69 11.85 3.82
N ARG A 34 24.80 12.06 2.50
CA ARG A 34 23.67 12.12 1.55
C ARG A 34 22.62 13.21 1.77
N LYS A 35 22.99 14.29 2.46
CA LYS A 35 22.08 15.41 2.75
C LYS A 35 21.42 15.97 1.48
N LYS A 36 22.17 16.08 0.38
CA LYS A 36 21.67 16.63 -0.88
C LYS A 36 20.62 15.71 -1.50
N GLU A 37 20.94 14.41 -1.60
CA GLU A 37 20.05 13.39 -2.14
C GLU A 37 18.78 13.27 -1.29
N THR A 38 18.91 13.21 0.03
CA THR A 38 17.77 13.20 0.95
C THR A 38 16.90 14.45 0.75
N GLN A 39 17.50 15.64 0.68
CA GLN A 39 16.73 16.88 0.45
C GLN A 39 15.94 16.84 -0.86
N THR A 40 16.49 16.27 -1.93
CA THR A 40 15.75 16.09 -3.19
C THR A 40 14.49 15.24 -2.98
N PHE A 41 14.59 14.11 -2.28
CA PHE A 41 13.42 13.28 -1.98
C PHE A 41 12.43 13.93 -1.01
N VAL A 42 12.91 14.75 -0.07
CA VAL A 42 12.04 15.54 0.80
C VAL A 42 11.18 16.49 -0.04
N ASN A 43 11.81 17.23 -0.96
CA ASN A 43 11.09 18.16 -1.83
C ASN A 43 10.08 17.41 -2.72
N ASP A 44 10.46 16.26 -3.29
CA ASP A 44 9.55 15.43 -4.08
C ASP A 44 8.30 15.02 -3.28
N LEU A 45 8.46 14.66 -2.01
CA LEU A 45 7.36 14.28 -1.14
C LEU A 45 6.49 15.48 -0.75
N GLU A 46 7.08 16.66 -0.58
CA GLU A 46 6.33 17.89 -0.33
C GLU A 46 5.48 18.28 -1.54
N GLU A 47 6.05 18.22 -2.75
CA GLU A 47 5.29 18.42 -4.00
C GLU A 47 4.19 17.36 -4.17
N THR A 48 4.46 16.10 -3.83
CA THR A 48 3.47 15.02 -3.90
C THR A 48 2.32 15.24 -2.92
N ALA A 49 2.58 15.79 -1.73
CA ALA A 49 1.54 16.11 -0.75
C ALA A 49 0.54 17.17 -1.25
N GLU A 50 0.96 18.01 -2.21
CA GLU A 50 0.13 19.05 -2.84
C GLU A 50 -0.61 18.55 -4.10
N GLY A 51 -0.58 17.24 -4.37
CA GLY A 51 -1.22 16.63 -5.54
C GLY A 51 -0.30 16.52 -6.77
N GLY A 52 1.00 16.76 -6.61
CA GLY A 52 2.01 16.50 -7.62
C GLY A 52 2.41 15.02 -7.71
N GLY A 53 3.37 14.72 -8.58
CA GLY A 53 3.94 13.39 -8.69
C GLY A 53 5.40 13.46 -9.15
N ALA A 54 6.24 12.61 -8.58
CA ALA A 54 7.66 12.53 -8.90
C ALA A 54 8.04 11.12 -9.33
N PHE A 55 8.96 11.03 -10.29
CA PHE A 55 9.55 9.77 -10.73
C PHE A 55 11.07 9.89 -10.79
N ARG A 56 11.77 8.96 -10.14
CA ARG A 56 13.22 9.03 -9.94
C ARG A 56 13.90 7.72 -10.32
N PHE A 57 15.04 7.84 -11.00
CA PHE A 57 15.97 6.73 -11.21
C PHE A 57 17.19 6.89 -10.31
N ILE A 58 17.49 5.85 -9.51
CA ILE A 58 18.71 5.80 -8.69
C ILE A 58 19.68 4.81 -9.32
N SER A 59 20.76 5.31 -9.92
CA SER A 59 21.78 4.49 -10.60
C SER A 59 23.13 4.55 -9.87
N GLY A 60 23.97 3.54 -10.10
CA GLY A 60 25.30 3.45 -9.48
C GLY A 60 25.79 2.02 -9.32
N ARG A 61 27.07 1.85 -8.94
CA ARG A 61 27.69 0.53 -8.74
C ARG A 61 27.03 -0.27 -7.62
N PHE A 62 27.19 -1.59 -7.65
CA PHE A 62 26.81 -2.46 -6.54
C PHE A 62 27.54 -2.02 -5.25
N GLY A 63 26.87 -2.08 -4.10
CA GLY A 63 27.44 -1.64 -2.83
C GLY A 63 27.38 -0.14 -2.55
N ASN A 64 27.01 0.73 -3.51
CA ASN A 64 26.89 2.18 -3.27
C ASN A 64 25.65 2.59 -2.45
N GLY A 65 24.99 1.67 -1.75
CA GLY A 65 23.85 1.97 -0.88
C GLY A 65 22.59 2.46 -1.61
N LYS A 66 22.28 1.91 -2.79
CA LYS A 66 21.03 2.25 -3.52
C LYS A 66 19.80 1.74 -2.78
N SER A 67 19.80 0.46 -2.36
CA SER A 67 18.73 -0.12 -1.53
C SER A 67 18.62 0.57 -0.17
N PHE A 68 19.75 1.04 0.37
CA PHE A 68 19.75 1.87 1.57
C PHE A 68 19.01 3.20 1.33
N MET A 69 19.25 3.84 0.18
CA MET A 69 18.57 5.08 -0.19
C MET A 69 17.07 4.88 -0.37
N THR A 70 16.64 3.85 -1.11
CA THR A 70 15.21 3.59 -1.32
C THR A 70 14.50 3.33 -0.01
N GLN A 71 15.11 2.59 0.92
CA GLN A 71 14.53 2.36 2.24
C GLN A 71 14.53 3.63 3.11
N MET A 72 15.53 4.51 3.01
CA MET A 72 15.49 5.81 3.67
C MET A 72 14.35 6.69 3.17
N VAL A 73 14.13 6.77 1.85
CA VAL A 73 13.00 7.53 1.27
C VAL A 73 11.68 6.96 1.76
N ARG A 74 11.53 5.63 1.74
CA ARG A 74 10.35 4.94 2.27
C ARG A 74 10.05 5.31 3.72
N ASN A 75 11.07 5.29 4.59
CA ASN A 75 10.89 5.64 6.00
C ASN A 75 10.51 7.12 6.19
N TYR A 76 11.15 8.01 5.44
CA TYR A 76 10.84 9.44 5.49
C TYR A 76 9.42 9.74 5.00
N ALA A 77 8.97 9.09 3.92
CA ALA A 77 7.60 9.20 3.43
C ALA A 77 6.59 8.78 4.50
N MET A 78 6.81 7.65 5.17
CA MET A 78 5.95 7.21 6.28
C MET A 78 5.96 8.20 7.45
N ASP A 79 7.09 8.81 7.79
CA ASP A 79 7.17 9.84 8.84
C ASP A 79 6.39 11.11 8.48
N LYS A 80 6.28 11.43 7.18
CA LYS A 80 5.44 12.51 6.64
C LYS A 80 3.96 12.13 6.48
N GLY A 81 3.57 10.90 6.86
CA GLY A 81 2.18 10.45 6.84
C GLY A 81 1.75 9.74 5.55
N PHE A 82 2.67 9.46 4.63
CA PHE A 82 2.36 8.70 3.42
C PHE A 82 2.17 7.21 3.72
N VAL A 83 1.29 6.59 2.96
CA VAL A 83 1.28 5.14 2.75
C VAL A 83 2.29 4.80 1.66
N VAL A 84 3.08 3.76 1.86
CA VAL A 84 4.13 3.34 0.92
C VAL A 84 3.89 1.91 0.47
N MET A 85 4.15 1.64 -0.81
CA MET A 85 4.19 0.28 -1.38
C MET A 85 5.56 0.08 -2.03
N ASP A 86 6.21 -1.04 -1.77
CA ASP A 86 7.52 -1.36 -2.33
C ASP A 86 7.64 -2.83 -2.72
N ALA A 87 8.36 -3.11 -3.81
CA ALA A 87 8.58 -4.47 -4.28
C ALA A 87 9.95 -4.59 -4.96
N ASP A 88 10.63 -5.70 -4.67
CA ASP A 88 11.82 -6.11 -5.42
C ASP A 88 11.42 -6.83 -6.71
N LEU A 89 11.91 -6.31 -7.83
CA LEU A 89 11.76 -6.95 -9.13
C LEU A 89 12.60 -8.23 -9.19
N ALA A 90 12.01 -9.29 -9.73
CA ALA A 90 12.59 -10.61 -9.85
C ALA A 90 12.17 -11.25 -11.18
N ILE A 91 12.65 -12.46 -11.46
CA ILE A 91 12.28 -13.16 -12.70
C ILE A 91 10.77 -13.31 -12.83
N ASN A 92 10.07 -13.61 -11.72
CA ASN A 92 8.62 -13.79 -11.62
C ASN A 92 7.85 -12.54 -11.14
N ARG A 93 8.52 -11.38 -11.00
CA ARG A 93 7.93 -10.09 -10.59
C ARG A 93 8.53 -8.98 -11.43
N ARG A 94 7.81 -8.53 -12.45
CA ARG A 94 8.25 -7.51 -13.40
C ARG A 94 7.11 -6.55 -13.67
N ILE A 95 7.46 -5.33 -14.08
CA ILE A 95 6.48 -4.32 -14.50
C ILE A 95 5.79 -4.73 -15.81
N THR A 96 6.48 -5.53 -16.64
CA THR A 96 5.94 -6.05 -17.89
C THR A 96 6.19 -7.55 -17.97
N GLY A 97 5.16 -8.31 -18.33
CA GLY A 97 5.21 -9.75 -18.47
C GLY A 97 4.05 -10.29 -19.30
N SER A 98 3.95 -11.61 -19.38
CA SER A 98 2.82 -12.30 -20.02
C SER A 98 2.42 -13.59 -19.32
N LYS A 99 3.07 -13.91 -18.20
CA LYS A 99 2.89 -15.14 -17.41
C LYS A 99 2.58 -14.82 -15.95
N GLY A 100 1.95 -13.67 -15.69
CA GLY A 100 1.55 -13.23 -14.36
C GLY A 100 2.64 -12.49 -13.58
N GLU A 101 3.73 -12.06 -14.22
CA GLU A 101 4.79 -11.31 -13.54
C GLU A 101 4.32 -9.94 -13.05
N GLY A 102 3.42 -9.28 -13.78
CA GLY A 102 2.78 -8.02 -13.39
C GLY A 102 1.87 -8.18 -12.18
N VAL A 103 0.95 -9.16 -12.21
CA VAL A 103 0.06 -9.43 -11.06
C VAL A 103 0.84 -9.90 -9.82
N ASN A 104 1.95 -10.61 -9.98
CA ASN A 104 2.83 -10.93 -8.86
C ASN A 104 3.54 -9.70 -8.29
N THR A 105 3.84 -8.70 -9.12
CA THR A 105 4.37 -7.41 -8.65
C THR A 105 3.31 -6.65 -7.87
N TYR A 106 2.06 -6.62 -8.37
CA TYR A 106 0.91 -6.07 -7.66
C TYR A 106 0.72 -6.70 -6.27
N ARG A 107 0.67 -8.02 -6.20
CA ARG A 107 0.52 -8.79 -4.95
C ARG A 107 1.62 -8.44 -3.96
N GLU A 108 2.86 -8.31 -4.43
CA GLU A 108 4.01 -7.95 -3.58
C GLU A 108 3.92 -6.50 -3.08
N LEU A 109 3.50 -5.55 -3.93
CA LEU A 109 3.29 -4.14 -3.55
C LEU A 109 2.20 -4.01 -2.48
N VAL A 110 1.03 -4.61 -2.72
CA VAL A 110 -0.09 -4.70 -1.79
C VAL A 110 0.36 -5.32 -0.47
N LYS A 111 1.03 -6.47 -0.51
CA LYS A 111 1.55 -7.15 0.68
C LYS A 111 2.52 -6.27 1.46
N ASN A 112 3.39 -5.53 0.78
CA ASN A 112 4.39 -4.67 1.41
C ASN A 112 3.86 -3.27 1.75
N THR A 113 2.57 -3.02 1.56
CA THR A 113 1.93 -1.74 1.93
C THR A 113 2.20 -1.46 3.40
N ALA A 114 2.71 -0.26 3.69
CA ALA A 114 3.12 0.13 5.02
C ALA A 114 2.81 1.61 5.28
N TYR A 115 2.73 1.94 6.57
CA TYR A 115 2.60 3.31 7.07
C TYR A 115 3.32 3.40 8.42
N ARG A 116 3.39 4.60 8.98
CA ARG A 116 4.24 4.93 10.14
C ARG A 116 4.16 3.94 11.30
N THR A 117 2.96 3.47 11.67
CA THR A 117 2.77 2.56 12.81
C THR A 117 2.86 1.07 12.44
N ARG A 118 2.84 0.73 11.13
CA ARG A 118 3.03 -0.63 10.58
C ARG A 118 4.10 -0.61 9.46
N PRO A 119 5.38 -0.40 9.79
CA PRO A 119 6.46 -0.25 8.78
C PRO A 119 6.88 -1.57 8.10
N GLU A 120 6.46 -2.73 8.61
CA GLU A 120 6.89 -4.05 8.15
C GLU A 120 6.07 -4.60 6.96
N GLY A 121 5.02 -3.91 6.53
CA GLY A 121 4.08 -4.38 5.51
C GLY A 121 2.72 -4.83 6.09
N GLY A 122 1.82 -5.29 5.22
CA GLY A 122 0.50 -5.81 5.57
C GLY A 122 -0.48 -4.75 6.06
N ALA A 123 -0.31 -3.49 5.67
CA ALA A 123 -1.10 -2.39 6.22
C ALA A 123 -2.48 -2.18 5.58
N ILE A 124 -2.79 -2.81 4.44
CA ILE A 124 -4.08 -2.61 3.76
C ILE A 124 -5.26 -2.93 4.67
N GLU A 125 -5.24 -4.07 5.37
CA GLU A 125 -6.31 -4.44 6.29
C GLU A 125 -6.46 -3.41 7.42
N PRO A 126 -5.43 -3.07 8.21
CA PRO A 126 -5.52 -2.00 9.21
C PRO A 126 -6.04 -0.67 8.68
N ILE A 127 -5.62 -0.26 7.47
CA ILE A 127 -6.07 0.99 6.83
C ILE A 127 -7.57 0.92 6.55
N LEU A 128 -8.04 -0.17 5.95
CA LEU A 128 -9.45 -0.33 5.61
C LEU A 128 -10.33 -0.50 6.84
N GLN A 129 -9.85 -1.14 7.91
CA GLN A 129 -10.54 -1.23 9.19
C GLN A 129 -10.71 0.15 9.83
N GLU A 130 -9.63 0.92 9.92
CA GLU A 130 -9.69 2.29 10.46
C GLU A 130 -10.62 3.18 9.63
N TRP A 131 -10.62 3.03 8.31
CA TRP A 131 -11.54 3.74 7.44
C TRP A 131 -12.99 3.30 7.62
N SER A 132 -13.24 2.00 7.80
CA SER A 132 -14.57 1.43 8.04
C SER A 132 -15.18 1.95 9.34
N GLU A 133 -14.40 2.04 10.42
CA GLU A 133 -14.86 2.62 11.69
C GLU A 133 -15.21 4.11 11.54
N LYS A 134 -14.40 4.89 10.80
CA LYS A 134 -14.72 6.30 10.50
C LYS A 134 -16.02 6.45 9.70
N LEU A 135 -16.25 5.58 8.71
CA LEU A 135 -17.49 5.60 7.93
C LEU A 135 -18.69 5.21 8.81
N CYS A 136 -18.53 4.23 9.69
CA CYS A 136 -19.55 3.81 10.65
C CYS A 136 -19.95 4.98 11.57
N GLU A 137 -18.97 5.71 12.11
CA GLU A 137 -19.21 6.91 12.91
C GLU A 137 -19.99 7.98 12.13
N GLU A 138 -19.61 8.24 10.87
CA GLU A 138 -20.31 9.21 10.00
C GLU A 138 -21.74 8.79 9.65
N LEU A 139 -22.02 7.49 9.60
CA LEU A 139 -23.36 6.94 9.38
C LEU A 139 -24.25 6.96 10.64
N GLY A 140 -23.68 7.22 11.82
CA GLY A 140 -24.40 7.23 13.09
C GLY A 140 -24.31 5.91 13.87
N GLY A 141 -23.33 5.06 13.56
CA GLY A 141 -23.07 3.78 14.24
C GLY A 141 -23.48 2.56 13.41
N ARG A 142 -23.16 1.37 13.92
CA ARG A 142 -23.32 0.09 13.20
C ARG A 142 -24.78 -0.19 12.82
N ASP A 143 -25.74 0.20 13.66
CA ASP A 143 -27.18 0.00 13.40
C ASP A 143 -27.69 0.79 12.19
N ALA A 144 -27.05 1.91 11.85
CA ALA A 144 -27.37 2.75 10.70
C ALA A 144 -26.56 2.39 9.45
N ALA A 145 -25.56 1.52 9.58
CA ALA A 145 -24.63 1.16 8.52
C ALA A 145 -25.12 -0.07 7.72
N ASP A 146 -26.32 0.02 7.15
CA ASP A 146 -26.76 -0.98 6.19
C ASP A 146 -25.96 -0.90 4.87
N LEU A 147 -26.08 -1.93 4.04
CA LEU A 147 -25.32 -2.02 2.79
C LEU A 147 -25.60 -0.87 1.82
N GLU A 148 -26.81 -0.30 1.82
CA GLU A 148 -27.17 0.80 0.92
C GLU A 148 -26.56 2.12 1.40
N ALA A 149 -26.62 2.39 2.70
CA ALA A 149 -25.96 3.51 3.35
C ALA A 149 -24.44 3.47 3.15
N ILE A 150 -23.83 2.29 3.33
CA ILE A 150 -22.40 2.07 3.08
C ILE A 150 -22.06 2.34 1.61
N ARG A 151 -22.81 1.77 0.66
CA ARG A 151 -22.59 2.04 -0.77
C ARG A 151 -22.71 3.52 -1.12
N HIS A 152 -23.64 4.23 -0.50
CA HIS A 152 -23.83 5.66 -0.71
C HIS A 152 -22.63 6.47 -0.19
N ILE A 153 -22.22 6.24 1.07
CA ILE A 153 -21.10 6.99 1.66
C ILE A 153 -19.76 6.66 0.99
N VAL A 154 -19.50 5.38 0.65
CA VAL A 154 -18.29 4.99 -0.08
C VAL A 154 -18.22 5.71 -1.42
N ARG A 155 -19.29 5.67 -2.24
CA ARG A 155 -19.34 6.38 -3.53
C ARG A 155 -19.13 7.89 -3.38
N LYS A 156 -19.66 8.49 -2.30
CA LYS A 156 -19.47 9.91 -2.01
C LYS A 156 -18.00 10.21 -1.67
N LYS A 157 -17.35 9.37 -0.87
CA LYS A 157 -15.95 9.55 -0.48
C LYS A 157 -14.98 9.31 -1.63
N THR A 158 -15.32 8.40 -2.54
CA THR A 158 -14.47 8.03 -3.68
C THR A 158 -14.88 8.72 -4.99
N SER A 159 -15.71 9.76 -4.95
CA SER A 159 -16.28 10.37 -6.18
C SER A 159 -15.23 11.02 -7.09
N GLY A 160 -14.09 11.45 -6.53
CA GLY A 160 -12.96 12.00 -7.30
C GLY A 160 -12.40 11.01 -8.32
N MET A 161 -12.52 9.71 -8.02
CA MET A 161 -12.02 8.62 -8.85
C MET A 161 -13.00 8.19 -9.96
N SER A 162 -14.14 8.85 -10.09
CA SER A 162 -15.24 8.39 -10.95
C SER A 162 -14.90 8.26 -12.44
N SER A 163 -13.87 8.96 -12.90
CA SER A 163 -13.34 8.89 -14.27
C SER A 163 -12.32 7.77 -14.48
N MET A 164 -11.84 7.14 -13.41
CA MET A 164 -10.79 6.12 -13.48
C MET A 164 -11.35 4.77 -13.94
N GLN A 165 -10.50 4.03 -14.66
CA GLN A 165 -10.82 2.66 -15.06
C GLN A 165 -11.01 1.77 -13.82
N TYR A 166 -11.95 0.84 -13.88
CA TYR A 166 -12.30 -0.09 -12.79
C TYR A 166 -12.87 0.53 -11.50
N TYR A 167 -13.06 1.86 -11.44
CA TYR A 167 -13.62 2.56 -10.28
C TYR A 167 -14.90 1.93 -9.73
N ARG A 168 -15.85 1.58 -10.60
CA ARG A 168 -17.16 1.04 -10.15
C ARG A 168 -17.01 -0.29 -9.41
N ASP A 169 -16.16 -1.17 -9.92
CA ASP A 169 -15.91 -2.48 -9.31
C ASP A 169 -15.10 -2.28 -8.01
N PHE A 170 -14.11 -1.39 -7.99
CA PHE A 170 -13.35 -1.04 -6.80
C PHE A 170 -14.21 -0.48 -5.67
N ALA A 171 -15.08 0.50 -5.95
CA ALA A 171 -16.00 1.07 -4.97
C ALA A 171 -17.03 0.02 -4.47
N ALA A 172 -17.45 -0.91 -5.32
CA ALA A 172 -18.32 -2.01 -4.92
C ALA A 172 -17.60 -2.98 -3.97
N VAL A 173 -16.33 -3.32 -4.25
CA VAL A 173 -15.49 -4.15 -3.38
C VAL A 173 -15.21 -3.46 -2.05
N LEU A 174 -14.91 -2.16 -2.04
CA LEU A 174 -14.77 -1.40 -0.80
C LEU A 174 -16.07 -1.40 0.02
N SER A 175 -17.22 -1.22 -0.63
CA SER A 175 -18.51 -1.26 0.08
C SER A 175 -18.80 -2.65 0.69
N GLN A 176 -18.45 -3.72 -0.02
CA GLN A 176 -18.54 -5.10 0.48
C GLN A 176 -17.62 -5.30 1.68
N TYR A 177 -16.37 -4.81 1.60
CA TYR A 177 -15.41 -4.89 2.70
C TYR A 177 -15.93 -4.21 3.97
N VAL A 178 -16.37 -2.94 3.85
CA VAL A 178 -16.87 -2.18 5.00
C VAL A 178 -18.07 -2.91 5.62
N TYR A 179 -19.00 -3.39 4.80
CA TYR A 179 -20.16 -4.13 5.30
C TYR A 179 -19.75 -5.43 6.00
N GLY A 180 -18.86 -6.23 5.40
CA GLY A 180 -18.36 -7.47 5.98
C GLY A 180 -17.64 -7.24 7.31
N TYR A 181 -16.81 -6.20 7.39
CA TYR A 181 -16.11 -5.81 8.62
C TYR A 181 -17.08 -5.40 9.74
N LEU A 182 -18.09 -4.56 9.45
CA LEU A 182 -19.02 -4.06 10.47
C LEU A 182 -20.01 -5.13 10.95
N THR A 183 -20.25 -6.17 10.13
CA THR A 183 -21.11 -7.31 10.45
C THR A 183 -20.33 -8.53 10.94
N ASP A 184 -19.03 -8.38 11.21
CA ASP A 184 -18.13 -9.42 11.73
C ASP A 184 -18.14 -10.71 10.87
N GLN A 185 -18.23 -10.57 9.55
CA GLN A 185 -18.16 -11.71 8.63
C GLN A 185 -16.77 -12.32 8.59
N GLU A 186 -16.71 -13.64 8.74
CA GLU A 186 -15.49 -14.43 8.54
C GLU A 186 -15.24 -14.65 7.03
N ASP A 187 -13.96 -14.64 6.62
CA ASP A 187 -13.49 -14.78 5.22
C ASP A 187 -14.10 -13.75 4.24
N ASP A 188 -13.52 -12.55 4.21
CA ASP A 188 -13.98 -11.47 3.33
C ASP A 188 -13.44 -11.63 1.90
N PRO A 189 -14.29 -11.93 0.89
CA PRO A 189 -13.85 -12.03 -0.51
C PRO A 189 -13.26 -10.72 -1.03
N SER A 190 -13.63 -9.59 -0.43
CA SER A 190 -13.17 -8.26 -0.81
C SER A 190 -11.68 -8.10 -0.58
N ILE A 191 -11.15 -8.61 0.56
CA ILE A 191 -9.72 -8.51 0.82
C ILE A 191 -8.92 -9.38 -0.15
N ARG A 192 -9.44 -10.56 -0.50
CA ARG A 192 -8.84 -11.45 -1.50
C ARG A 192 -8.77 -10.77 -2.87
N TRP A 193 -9.81 -10.05 -3.26
CA TRP A 193 -9.82 -9.27 -4.51
C TRP A 193 -8.84 -8.10 -4.44
N LEU A 194 -8.84 -7.32 -3.36
CA LEU A 194 -7.91 -6.19 -3.17
C LEU A 194 -6.45 -6.66 -3.17
N LYS A 195 -6.17 -7.89 -2.72
CA LYS A 195 -4.85 -8.50 -2.79
C LYS A 195 -4.50 -9.11 -4.15
N GLY A 196 -5.45 -9.19 -5.08
CA GLY A 196 -5.25 -9.80 -6.39
C GLY A 196 -5.10 -11.32 -6.31
N GLU A 197 -5.71 -11.97 -5.32
CA GLU A 197 -5.56 -13.41 -5.02
C GLU A 197 -6.58 -14.30 -5.74
N TYR A 198 -7.38 -13.72 -6.65
CA TYR A 198 -8.26 -14.50 -7.52
C TYR A 198 -7.55 -14.95 -8.79
N ASP A 199 -7.78 -16.20 -9.20
CA ASP A 199 -7.29 -16.74 -10.47
C ASP A 199 -8.34 -16.73 -11.58
N LEU A 200 -9.64 -16.77 -11.22
CA LEU A 200 -10.74 -16.92 -12.16
C LEU A 200 -11.77 -15.81 -11.99
N LYS A 201 -12.10 -15.15 -13.11
CA LYS A 201 -13.16 -14.13 -13.20
C LYS A 201 -14.54 -14.66 -12.77
N SER A 202 -14.81 -15.96 -12.97
CA SER A 202 -16.05 -16.59 -12.51
C SER A 202 -16.18 -16.58 -10.98
N ASN A 203 -15.06 -16.75 -10.26
CA ASN A 203 -15.06 -16.75 -8.80
C ASN A 203 -15.25 -15.32 -8.27
N VAL A 204 -14.60 -14.33 -8.88
CA VAL A 204 -14.83 -12.91 -8.56
C VAL A 204 -16.31 -12.55 -8.73
N ARG A 205 -16.92 -12.95 -9.86
CA ARG A 205 -18.33 -12.65 -10.12
C ARG A 205 -19.27 -13.35 -9.14
N LYS A 206 -18.94 -14.59 -8.75
CA LYS A 206 -19.72 -15.37 -7.78
C LYS A 206 -19.65 -14.74 -6.39
N ASP A 207 -18.46 -14.36 -5.94
CA ASP A 207 -18.23 -13.96 -4.56
C ASP A 207 -18.56 -12.47 -4.32
N LEU A 208 -18.27 -11.60 -5.30
CA LEU A 208 -18.36 -10.14 -5.15
C LEU A 208 -19.38 -9.48 -6.09
N GLY A 209 -19.85 -10.19 -7.11
CA GLY A 209 -20.74 -9.63 -8.13
C GLY A 209 -20.06 -8.67 -9.11
N VAL A 210 -18.73 -8.50 -9.02
CA VAL A 210 -17.95 -7.62 -9.89
C VAL A 210 -17.37 -8.37 -11.10
N SER A 211 -16.97 -7.65 -12.13
CA SER A 211 -16.53 -8.23 -13.41
C SER A 211 -15.02 -8.16 -13.63
N THR A 212 -14.34 -7.30 -12.90
CA THR A 212 -12.91 -7.05 -13.03
C THR A 212 -12.13 -8.11 -12.26
N LEU A 213 -11.19 -8.78 -12.94
CA LEU A 213 -10.19 -9.64 -12.32
C LEU A 213 -8.88 -8.87 -12.35
N ILE A 214 -8.17 -8.78 -11.22
CA ILE A 214 -6.83 -8.16 -11.23
C ILE A 214 -5.85 -9.14 -11.86
N ASP A 215 -5.48 -8.91 -13.11
CA ASP A 215 -4.58 -9.75 -13.88
C ASP A 215 -3.43 -8.96 -14.52
N GLU A 216 -2.70 -9.61 -15.43
CA GLU A 216 -1.54 -9.03 -16.12
C GLU A 216 -1.86 -7.76 -16.93
N SER A 217 -3.09 -7.62 -17.43
CA SER A 217 -3.53 -6.45 -18.19
C SER A 217 -3.99 -5.30 -17.28
N ASP A 218 -4.51 -5.62 -16.10
CA ASP A 218 -5.32 -4.66 -15.33
C ASP A 218 -4.62 -4.14 -14.07
N TRP A 219 -3.59 -4.83 -13.57
CA TRP A 219 -2.99 -4.54 -12.26
C TRP A 219 -2.52 -3.09 -12.10
N TYR A 220 -1.98 -2.47 -13.15
CA TYR A 220 -1.47 -1.10 -13.08
C TYR A 220 -2.60 -0.07 -12.93
N GLU A 221 -3.72 -0.28 -13.61
CA GLU A 221 -4.89 0.61 -13.46
C GLU A 221 -5.48 0.48 -12.05
N VAL A 222 -5.47 -0.73 -11.47
CA VAL A 222 -5.91 -0.92 -10.09
C VAL A 222 -4.96 -0.27 -9.08
N ILE A 223 -3.64 -0.23 -9.33
CA ILE A 223 -2.71 0.51 -8.47
C ILE A 223 -3.03 1.99 -8.41
N LYS A 224 -3.42 2.61 -9.52
CA LYS A 224 -3.80 4.03 -9.52
C LYS A 224 -5.00 4.30 -8.63
N LEU A 225 -5.91 3.34 -8.47
CA LEU A 225 -7.05 3.49 -7.56
C LEU A 225 -6.60 3.57 -6.08
N TRP A 226 -5.43 3.02 -5.73
CA TRP A 226 -4.89 3.15 -4.38
C TRP A 226 -4.24 4.51 -4.10
N THR A 227 -4.02 5.34 -5.11
CA THR A 227 -3.31 6.63 -4.97
C THR A 227 -4.23 7.83 -4.75
N GLU A 228 -5.54 7.63 -4.83
CA GLU A 228 -6.58 8.64 -4.61
C GLU A 228 -7.27 8.47 -3.26
#